data_AF-A0A4S1G3R1-F1
#
_entry.id   AF-A0A4S1G3R1-F1
#
_cell.length_a   1.000
_cell.length_b   1.000
_cell.length_c   1.000
_cell.angle_alpha   90.00
_cell.angle_beta   90.00
_cell.angle_gamma   90.00
#
_symmetry.space_group_name_H-M   'P 1'
#
loop_
_entity.id
_entity.type
_entity.pdbx_description
1 polymer ?
#
loop_
_entity_poly.entity_id
_entity_poly.type
_entity_poly.pdbx_seq_one_letter_code
_entity_poly.pdbx_strand_id
1 'polypeptide(L)'
;MHWGTYEVRAENGRLVDVEPWRGDPDPSPIGRSLLGTVQGELRVARPAIRRGWLESDRSGPASRRGDEPFVEVSWETALDIVAKELGRVRSTHDNSAIYAGSYGGASAGRFHHAQGQLHR
;
A
#
# COMPACT_ATOMS: atom_id res chain seq x y z
N MET A 1 -1.83 5.22 -16.22
CA MET A 1 -2.45 3.90 -15.92
C MET A 1 -1.68 2.85 -16.70
N HIS A 2 -1.43 1.66 -16.15
CA HIS A 2 -0.70 0.61 -16.89
C HIS A 2 -1.48 0.00 -18.05
N TRP A 3 -2.80 0.21 -18.07
CA TRP A 3 -3.73 -0.41 -19.00
C TRP A 3 -4.29 0.57 -20.04
N GLY A 4 -3.60 1.69 -20.28
CA GLY A 4 -4.02 2.72 -21.25
C GLY A 4 -4.57 4.00 -20.61
N THR A 5 -5.24 4.79 -21.45
CA THR A 5 -5.79 6.10 -21.09
C THR A 5 -7.32 6.02 -21.00
N TYR A 6 -7.89 6.63 -19.95
CA TYR A 6 -9.32 6.56 -19.67
C TYR A 6 -9.84 7.93 -19.26
N GLU A 7 -11.08 8.19 -19.63
CA GLU A 7 -11.89 9.31 -19.15
C GLU A 7 -12.60 8.88 -17.87
N VAL A 8 -12.54 9.73 -16.85
CA VAL A 8 -12.93 9.40 -15.47
C VAL A 8 -14.00 10.39 -15.05
N ARG A 9 -15.18 9.91 -14.66
CA ARG A 9 -16.28 10.74 -14.16
C ARG A 9 -16.43 10.58 -12.67
N ALA A 10 -16.45 11.69 -11.94
CA ALA A 10 -16.65 11.71 -10.50
C ALA A 10 -17.76 12.70 -10.12
N GLU A 11 -18.57 12.30 -9.16
CA GLU A 11 -19.67 13.09 -8.60
C GLU A 11 -19.58 13.06 -7.09
N ASN A 12 -19.70 14.23 -6.43
CA ASN A 12 -19.64 14.35 -4.96
C ASN A 12 -18.41 13.65 -4.34
N GLY A 13 -17.25 13.75 -4.99
CA GLY A 13 -16.00 13.13 -4.53
C GLY A 13 -15.93 11.61 -4.69
N ARG A 14 -16.92 10.99 -5.35
CA ARG A 14 -16.96 9.55 -5.64
C ARG A 14 -16.75 9.33 -7.12
N LEU A 15 -15.90 8.36 -7.45
CA LEU A 15 -15.78 7.88 -8.82
C LEU A 15 -17.07 7.16 -9.20
N VAL A 16 -17.66 7.52 -10.33
CA VAL A 16 -18.93 6.95 -10.82
C VAL A 16 -18.77 6.24 -12.16
N ASP A 17 -17.76 6.61 -12.97
CA ASP A 17 -17.53 5.99 -14.27
C ASP A 17 -16.06 6.04 -14.71
N VAL A 18 -15.66 5.05 -15.50
CA VAL A 18 -14.34 4.95 -16.13
C VAL A 18 -14.53 4.42 -17.56
N GLU A 19 -14.43 5.33 -18.53
CA GLU A 19 -14.60 5.03 -19.95
C GLU A 19 -13.25 5.05 -20.67
N PRO A 20 -13.03 4.18 -21.67
CA PRO A 20 -11.87 4.30 -22.56
C PRO A 20 -11.77 5.69 -23.19
N TRP A 21 -10.55 6.21 -23.30
CA TRP A 21 -10.33 7.43 -24.07
C TRP A 21 -10.61 7.17 -25.56
N ARG A 22 -11.35 8.08 -26.20
CA ARG A 22 -11.81 7.90 -27.60
C ARG A 22 -10.68 7.73 -28.63
N GLY A 23 -9.48 8.18 -28.31
CA GLY A 23 -8.30 8.05 -29.18
C GLY A 23 -7.57 6.71 -29.05
N ASP A 24 -7.99 5.83 -28.14
CA ASP A 24 -7.41 4.50 -27.98
C ASP A 24 -8.09 3.50 -28.94
N PRO A 25 -7.38 2.96 -29.95
CA PRO A 25 -7.97 2.04 -30.92
C PRO A 25 -8.21 0.62 -30.35
N ASP A 26 -7.60 0.27 -29.22
CA ASP A 26 -7.72 -1.05 -28.60
C ASP A 26 -7.67 -0.95 -27.06
N PRO A 27 -8.71 -0.38 -26.43
CA PRO A 27 -8.67 -0.09 -25.01
C PRO A 27 -8.80 -1.36 -24.17
N SER A 28 -7.95 -1.49 -23.15
CA SER A 28 -8.01 -2.63 -22.25
C SER A 28 -9.31 -2.63 -21.42
N PRO A 29 -10.02 -3.77 -21.31
CA PRO A 29 -11.19 -3.86 -20.43
C PRO A 29 -10.81 -3.75 -18.94
N ILE A 30 -9.52 -3.95 -18.59
CA ILE A 30 -9.03 -3.94 -17.21
C ILE A 30 -9.20 -2.54 -16.58
N GLY A 31 -9.15 -1.44 -17.34
CA GLY A 31 -9.27 -0.10 -16.76
C GLY A 31 -10.57 0.15 -16.00
N ARG A 32 -11.66 -0.55 -16.37
CA ARG A 32 -12.95 -0.48 -15.65
C ARG A 32 -12.85 -0.97 -14.20
N SER A 33 -11.87 -1.81 -13.87
CA SER A 33 -11.62 -2.28 -12.51
C SER A 33 -11.17 -1.18 -11.54
N LEU A 34 -10.82 0.01 -12.04
CA LEU A 34 -10.41 1.15 -11.22
C LEU A 34 -11.52 1.57 -10.24
N LEU A 35 -12.80 1.47 -10.62
CA LEU A 35 -13.94 1.71 -9.73
C LEU A 35 -13.87 0.83 -8.47
N GLY A 36 -13.74 -0.48 -8.66
CA GLY A 36 -13.61 -1.44 -7.56
C GLY A 36 -12.32 -1.28 -6.76
N THR A 37 -11.24 -0.82 -7.39
CA THR A 37 -9.95 -0.62 -6.69
C THR A 37 -9.99 0.59 -5.75
N VAL A 38 -10.67 1.67 -6.14
CA VAL A 38 -10.72 2.90 -5.33
C VAL A 38 -11.74 2.77 -4.20
N GLN A 39 -12.89 2.13 -4.45
CA GLN A 39 -14.06 2.16 -3.57
C GLN A 39 -14.58 0.78 -3.13
N GLY A 40 -13.90 -0.31 -3.49
CA GLY A 40 -14.33 -1.67 -3.13
C GLY A 40 -14.09 -2.02 -1.67
N GLU A 41 -14.77 -3.06 -1.20
CA GLU A 41 -14.74 -3.52 0.20
C GLU A 41 -13.34 -3.98 0.66
N LEU A 42 -12.51 -4.42 -0.29
CA LEU A 42 -11.12 -4.85 -0.03
C LEU A 42 -10.13 -3.69 0.08
N ARG A 43 -10.58 -2.43 -0.02
CA ARG A 43 -9.71 -1.27 0.06
C ARG A 43 -9.20 -1.08 1.49
N VAL A 44 -7.88 -1.11 1.67
CA VAL A 44 -7.24 -0.72 2.94
C VAL A 44 -7.46 0.78 3.15
N ALA A 45 -8.31 1.13 4.13
CA ALA A 45 -8.73 2.50 4.41
C ALA A 45 -7.83 3.21 5.43
N ARG A 46 -7.19 2.45 6.34
CA ARG A 46 -6.43 2.98 7.47
C ARG A 46 -5.17 2.14 7.76
N PRO A 47 -4.16 2.72 8.42
CA PRO A 47 -3.06 1.93 8.98
C PRO A 47 -3.59 0.88 9.95
N ALA A 48 -3.05 -0.33 9.88
CA ALA A 48 -3.44 -1.41 10.77
C ALA A 48 -2.23 -2.27 11.12
N ILE A 49 -2.23 -2.82 12.33
CA ILE A 49 -1.14 -3.63 12.87
C ILE A 49 -1.71 -4.98 13.29
N ARG A 50 -1.01 -6.06 12.96
CA ARG A 50 -1.37 -7.42 13.40
C ARG A 50 -1.48 -7.45 14.93
N ARG A 51 -2.63 -7.89 15.46
CA ARG A 51 -2.93 -7.87 16.90
C ARG A 51 -1.84 -8.51 17.74
N GLY A 52 -1.44 -9.75 17.39
CA GLY A 52 -0.41 -10.46 18.14
C GLY A 52 0.96 -9.76 18.16
N TRP A 53 1.30 -8.97 17.13
CA TRP A 53 2.51 -8.15 17.14
C TRP A 53 2.40 -6.95 18.09
N LEU A 54 1.22 -6.34 18.16
CA LEU A 54 0.96 -5.17 18.99
C LEU A 54 0.89 -5.52 20.49
N GLU A 55 0.38 -6.71 20.81
CA GLU A 55 0.15 -7.17 22.18
C GLU A 55 1.33 -7.95 22.80
N SER A 56 2.20 -8.54 21.98
CA SER A 56 3.32 -9.37 22.46
C SER A 56 4.66 -8.61 22.48
N ASP A 57 5.66 -9.19 23.13
CA ASP A 57 7.06 -8.92 22.78
C ASP A 57 7.21 -9.09 21.26
N ARG A 58 7.65 -8.02 20.59
CA ARG A 58 7.79 -7.86 19.14
C ARG A 58 8.73 -8.91 18.50
N SER A 59 9.35 -9.78 19.31
CA SER A 59 10.16 -10.95 18.95
C SER A 59 9.38 -12.27 18.82
N GLY A 60 8.07 -12.28 19.08
CA GLY A 60 7.24 -13.48 19.03
C GLY A 60 7.30 -14.26 17.69
N PRO A 61 7.04 -15.58 17.71
CA PRO A 61 7.19 -16.43 16.52
C PRO A 61 6.40 -15.91 15.32
N ALA A 62 7.02 -15.94 14.14
CA ALA A 62 6.36 -15.54 12.88
C ALA A 62 5.20 -16.47 12.46
N SER A 63 4.95 -17.55 13.22
CA SER A 63 4.01 -18.64 12.90
C SER A 63 2.54 -18.24 12.83
N ARG A 64 2.17 -17.01 13.21
CA ARG A 64 0.78 -16.52 13.18
C ARG A 64 0.51 -15.47 12.10
N ARG A 65 1.51 -15.14 11.26
CA ARG A 65 1.33 -14.21 10.13
C ARG A 65 0.39 -14.84 9.10
N GLY A 66 -0.67 -14.13 8.73
CA GLY A 66 -1.70 -14.61 7.80
C GLY A 66 -3.02 -14.98 8.48
N ASP A 67 -3.00 -15.34 9.76
CA ASP A 67 -4.17 -15.91 10.47
C ASP A 67 -4.72 -15.00 11.57
N GLU A 68 -4.04 -13.90 11.87
CA GLU A 68 -4.41 -13.01 12.96
C GLU A 68 -5.20 -11.78 12.52
N PRO A 69 -6.10 -11.28 13.39
CA PRO A 69 -6.80 -10.04 13.13
C PRO A 69 -5.84 -8.86 13.16
N PHE A 70 -6.22 -7.81 12.42
CA PHE A 70 -5.55 -6.51 12.45
C PHE A 70 -6.31 -5.55 13.36
N VAL A 71 -5.56 -4.64 13.99
CA VAL A 71 -6.06 -3.53 14.79
C VAL A 71 -5.77 -2.25 14.04
N GLU A 72 -6.81 -1.49 13.69
CA GLU A 72 -6.65 -0.17 13.09
C GLU A 72 -6.03 0.80 14.10
N VAL A 73 -5.11 1.64 13.64
CA VAL A 73 -4.42 2.64 14.46
C VAL A 73 -4.37 3.97 13.73
N SER A 74 -4.03 5.05 14.46
CA SER A 74 -3.81 6.35 13.85
C SER A 74 -2.52 6.36 13.01
N TRP A 75 -2.41 7.32 12.09
CA TRP A 75 -1.19 7.51 11.31
C TRP A 75 0.01 7.84 12.20
N GLU A 76 -0.18 8.68 13.22
CA GLU A 76 0.85 9.04 14.20
C GLU A 76 1.37 7.78 14.90
N THR A 77 0.46 6.92 15.36
CA THR A 77 0.82 5.66 16.02
C THR A 77 1.59 4.73 15.09
N ALA A 78 1.12 4.56 13.86
CA ALA A 78 1.78 3.70 12.87
C ALA A 78 3.19 4.19 12.53
N LEU A 79 3.35 5.50 12.28
CA LEU A 79 4.63 6.12 11.95
C LEU A 79 5.62 6.04 13.12
N ASP A 80 5.16 6.32 14.35
CA ASP A 80 5.97 6.18 15.56
C ASP A 80 6.50 4.76 15.74
N ILE A 81 5.64 3.76 15.51
CA ILE A 81 6.01 2.35 15.63
C ILE A 81 7.06 1.98 14.57
N VAL A 82 6.85 2.37 13.31
CA VAL A 82 7.81 2.12 12.22
C VAL A 82 9.15 2.79 12.53
N ALA A 83 9.14 4.06 12.94
CA ALA A 83 10.36 4.80 13.28
C ALA A 83 11.13 4.15 14.45
N LYS A 84 10.42 3.71 15.49
CA LYS A 84 11.04 3.00 16.64
C LYS A 84 11.68 1.68 16.22
N GLU A 85 11.02 0.89 15.39
CA GLU A 85 11.58 -0.40 14.94
C GLU A 85 12.78 -0.21 13.99
N LEU A 86 12.71 0.75 13.06
CA LEU A 86 13.86 1.11 12.22
C LEU A 86 15.05 1.57 13.08
N GLY A 87 14.78 2.43 14.08
CA GLY A 87 15.78 2.89 15.04
C GLY A 87 16.43 1.73 15.81
N ARG A 88 15.61 0.82 16.34
CA ARG A 88 16.07 -0.38 17.07
C ARG A 88 16.95 -1.26 16.19
N VAL A 89 16.48 -1.63 15.00
CA VAL A 89 17.22 -2.50 14.07
C VAL A 89 18.57 -1.87 13.73
N ARG A 90 18.60 -0.58 13.36
CA ARG A 90 19.84 0.14 13.05
C ARG A 90 20.79 0.16 14.24
N SER A 91 20.30 0.43 15.46
CA SER A 91 21.15 0.48 16.66
C SER A 91 21.70 -0.88 17.09
N THR A 92 20.98 -1.96 16.82
CA THR A 92 21.34 -3.31 17.28
C THR A 92 22.12 -4.11 16.22
N HIS A 93 21.86 -3.87 14.93
CA HIS A 93 22.37 -4.72 13.83
C HIS A 93 22.95 -3.94 12.65
N ASP A 94 23.06 -2.60 12.73
CA ASP A 94 23.44 -1.71 11.61
C ASP A 94 22.37 -1.64 10.49
N ASN A 95 22.54 -0.67 9.59
CA ASN A 95 21.75 -0.48 8.37
C ASN A 95 21.83 -1.68 7.41
N SER A 96 22.92 -2.47 7.42
CA SER A 96 23.04 -3.65 6.56
C SER A 96 21.99 -4.73 6.87
N ALA A 97 21.38 -4.69 8.06
CA ALA A 97 20.28 -5.59 8.43
C ALA A 97 18.91 -5.15 7.87
N ILE A 98 18.82 -3.98 7.22
CA ILE A 98 17.58 -3.45 6.65
C ILE A 98 17.55 -3.75 5.15
N TYR A 99 16.68 -4.67 4.76
CA TYR A 99 16.40 -4.93 3.36
C TYR A 99 15.29 -4.02 2.82
N ALA A 100 15.66 -3.04 2.00
CA ALA A 100 14.75 -2.06 1.39
C ALA A 100 14.63 -2.19 -0.15
N GLY A 101 14.94 -3.36 -0.70
CA GLY A 101 14.95 -3.59 -2.16
C GLY A 101 13.59 -3.47 -2.85
N SER A 102 12.48 -3.67 -2.10
CA SER A 102 11.06 -3.54 -2.50
C SER A 102 10.81 -3.59 -4.03
N TYR A 103 10.79 -4.80 -4.59
CA TYR A 103 10.48 -5.03 -6.00
C TYR A 103 8.99 -5.26 -6.21
N GLY A 104 8.42 -4.65 -7.24
CA GLY A 104 7.02 -4.89 -7.64
C GLY A 104 6.53 -3.88 -8.66
N GLY A 105 5.49 -4.26 -9.41
CA GLY A 105 4.75 -3.35 -10.27
C GLY A 105 4.02 -2.31 -9.41
N ALA A 106 4.63 -1.14 -9.24
CA ALA A 106 3.98 0.03 -8.67
C ALA A 106 2.79 0.47 -9.54
N SER A 107 1.87 1.30 -9.02
CA SER A 107 0.96 2.04 -9.91
C SER A 107 1.76 2.96 -10.86
N ALA A 108 1.16 3.36 -11.98
CA ALA A 108 1.81 4.21 -12.96
C ALA A 108 2.16 5.58 -12.36
N GLY A 109 3.42 6.01 -12.47
CA GLY A 109 3.91 7.30 -11.98
C GLY A 109 4.96 7.18 -10.88
N ARG A 110 5.86 8.17 -10.79
CA ARG A 110 7.05 8.11 -9.92
C ARG A 110 6.73 8.13 -8.42
N PHE A 111 5.58 8.68 -8.03
CA PHE A 111 5.13 8.66 -6.63
C PHE A 111 4.88 7.23 -6.13
N HIS A 112 4.39 6.35 -7.00
CA HIS A 112 4.05 4.99 -6.63
C HIS A 112 5.25 4.03 -6.64
N HIS A 113 6.40 4.48 -7.12
CA HIS A 113 7.62 3.70 -7.18
C HIS A 113 8.27 3.56 -5.79
N ALA A 114 7.84 2.56 -5.02
CA ALA A 114 8.24 2.33 -3.63
C ALA A 114 9.76 2.33 -3.44
N GLN A 115 10.51 1.60 -4.28
CA GLN A 115 11.98 1.59 -4.24
C GLN A 115 12.58 3.00 -4.37
N GLY A 116 11.97 3.87 -5.18
CA GLY A 116 12.44 5.25 -5.36
C GLY A 116 12.13 6.13 -4.17
N GLN A 117 11.04 5.86 -3.43
CA GLN A 117 10.72 6.58 -2.19
C GLN A 117 11.58 6.13 -1.01
N LEU A 118 12.04 4.88 -1.00
CA LEU A 118 12.88 4.34 0.07
C LEU A 118 14.35 4.77 0.00
N HIS A 119 14.85 5.10 -1.19
CA HIS A 119 16.26 5.48 -1.42
C HIS A 119 16.47 6.99 -1.68
N ARG A 120 15.46 7.83 -1.40
CA ARG A 120 15.55 9.28 -1.64
C ARG A 120 16.09 10.05 -0.43
#